data_AF-A0A2N3KY50-F1
#
_entry.id   AF-A0A2N3KY50-F1
#
_cell.length_a   1.000
_cell.length_b   1.000
_cell.length_c   1.000
_cell.angle_alpha   90.00
_cell.angle_beta   90.00
_cell.angle_gamma   90.00
#
_symmetry.space_group_name_H-M   'P 1'
#
loop_
_entity.id
_entity.type
_entity.pdbx_description
1 polymer ?
#
loop_
_entity_poly.entity_id
_entity_poly.type
_entity_poly.pdbx_seq_one_letter_code
_entity_poly.pdbx_strand_id
1 'polypeptide(L)'
;MLSEDLENLAATLRERANASKGKLLLTDRQTDMLLSNLQLLATDIGSYERTNGPIATGTPNLAAIKRGLASGQVVSLADRRMSRDFTPDDGGDAA
;
A
#
# COMPACT_ATOMS: atom_id res chain seq x y z
N MET A 1 4.73 -21.33 -4.61
CA MET A 1 6.01 -20.63 -4.96
C MET A 1 5.97 -19.20 -4.43
N LEU A 2 7.09 -18.50 -4.18
CA LEU A 2 7.05 -17.12 -3.66
C LEU A 2 6.18 -16.17 -4.49
N SER A 3 6.20 -16.31 -5.82
CA SER A 3 5.36 -15.53 -6.74
C SER A 3 3.86 -15.79 -6.53
N GLU A 4 3.48 -17.03 -6.28
CA GLU A 4 2.10 -17.47 -6.03
C GLU A 4 1.62 -17.01 -4.65
N ASP A 5 2.49 -17.06 -3.63
CA ASP A 5 2.18 -16.55 -2.29
C ASP A 5 1.95 -15.03 -2.31
N LEU A 6 2.75 -14.29 -3.08
CA LEU A 6 2.57 -12.85 -3.30
C LEU A 6 1.29 -12.53 -4.08
N GLU A 7 0.93 -13.33 -5.09
CA GLU A 7 -0.31 -13.18 -5.84
C GLU A 7 -1.53 -13.41 -4.94
N ASN A 8 -1.51 -14.46 -4.13
CA ASN A 8 -2.57 -14.77 -3.16
C ASN A 8 -2.71 -13.66 -2.09
N LEU A 9 -1.60 -13.12 -1.60
CA LEU A 9 -1.60 -11.98 -0.69
C LEU A 9 -2.24 -10.74 -1.34
N ALA A 10 -1.83 -10.41 -2.57
CA ALA A 10 -2.39 -9.28 -3.31
C ALA A 10 -3.89 -9.45 -3.59
N ALA A 11 -4.32 -10.66 -3.95
CA ALA A 11 -5.72 -11.00 -4.15
C ALA A 11 -6.54 -10.80 -2.85
N THR A 12 -6.01 -11.26 -1.72
CA THR A 12 -6.65 -11.09 -0.41
C THR A 12 -6.78 -9.61 -0.03
N LEU A 13 -5.72 -8.82 -0.20
CA LEU A 13 -5.76 -7.38 0.07
C LEU A 13 -6.80 -6.68 -0.83
N ARG A 14 -6.86 -7.05 -2.11
CA ARG A 14 -7.82 -6.49 -3.07
C ARG A 14 -9.25 -6.85 -2.72
N GLU A 15 -9.52 -8.10 -2.35
CA GLU A 15 -10.84 -8.54 -1.90
C GLU A 15 -11.31 -7.74 -0.68
N ARG A 16 -10.44 -7.60 0.34
CA ARG A 16 -10.74 -6.83 1.56
C ARG A 16 -10.96 -5.35 1.28
N ALA A 17 -10.16 -4.76 0.38
CA ALA A 17 -10.34 -3.38 -0.05
C ALA A 17 -11.67 -3.19 -0.79
N ASN A 18 -12.02 -4.08 -1.71
CA ASN A 18 -13.28 -4.04 -2.45
C ASN A 18 -14.49 -4.13 -1.52
N ALA A 19 -14.44 -5.01 -0.51
CA ALA A 19 -15.47 -5.11 0.53
C ALA A 19 -15.62 -3.82 1.35
N SER A 20 -14.58 -2.97 1.38
CA SER A 20 -14.50 -1.75 2.19
C SER A 20 -14.44 -0.47 1.33
N LYS A 21 -15.07 -0.48 0.14
CA LYS A 21 -15.11 0.66 -0.80
C LYS A 21 -13.72 1.21 -1.16
N GLY A 22 -12.77 0.31 -1.40
CA GLY A 22 -11.39 0.63 -1.76
C GLY A 22 -10.45 0.90 -0.58
N LYS A 23 -10.90 0.73 0.67
CA LYS A 23 -10.07 1.01 1.87
C LYS A 23 -9.55 -0.27 2.50
N LEU A 24 -8.27 -0.31 2.89
CA LEU A 24 -7.76 -1.36 3.76
C LEU A 24 -8.00 -0.96 5.22
N LEU A 25 -8.95 -1.62 5.88
CA LEU A 25 -9.28 -1.38 7.28
C LEU A 25 -8.45 -2.30 8.17
N LEU A 26 -7.27 -1.82 8.57
CA LEU A 26 -6.34 -2.54 9.44
C LEU A 26 -6.31 -1.90 10.82
N THR A 27 -6.16 -2.71 11.87
CA THR A 27 -5.79 -2.21 13.20
C THR A 27 -4.36 -1.67 13.20
N ASP A 28 -3.98 -0.90 14.23
CA ASP A 28 -2.61 -0.39 14.37
C ASP A 28 -1.59 -1.53 14.35
N ARG A 29 -1.87 -2.63 15.06
CA ARG A 29 -1.01 -3.83 15.07
C ARG A 29 -0.93 -4.49 13.69
N GLN A 30 -2.05 -4.60 12.96
CA GLN A 30 -2.05 -5.19 11.62
C GLN A 30 -1.29 -4.33 10.61
N THR A 31 -1.43 -3.01 10.71
CA THR A 31 -0.69 -2.04 9.91
C THR A 31 0.80 -2.19 10.15
N ASP A 32 1.22 -2.20 11.42
CA ASP A 32 2.63 -2.33 11.81
C ASP A 32 3.24 -3.66 11.32
N MET A 33 2.52 -4.77 11.49
CA MET A 33 2.96 -6.07 10.97
C MET A 33 3.09 -6.05 9.44
N LEU A 34 2.12 -5.48 8.72
CA LEU A 34 2.16 -5.42 7.26
C LEU A 34 3.36 -4.60 6.76
N LEU A 35 3.56 -3.41 7.33
CA LEU A 35 4.65 -2.50 6.93
C LEU A 35 6.02 -3.09 7.28
N SER A 36 6.17 -3.68 8.47
CA SER A 36 7.41 -4.33 8.88
C SER A 36 7.78 -5.50 7.98
N ASN A 37 6.81 -6.37 7.64
CA ASN A 37 7.07 -7.50 6.74
C ASN A 37 7.36 -7.05 5.30
N LEU A 38 6.71 -5.97 4.82
CA LEU A 38 7.04 -5.40 3.52
C LEU A 38 8.48 -4.87 3.47
N GLN A 39 8.96 -4.26 4.56
CA GLN A 39 10.33 -3.79 4.68
C GLN A 39 11.35 -4.94 4.73
N LEU A 40 11.03 -6.02 5.45
CA LEU A 40 11.86 -7.24 5.47
C LEU A 40 11.94 -7.87 4.07
N LEU A 41 10.80 -8.03 3.38
CA LEU A 41 10.77 -8.56 2.02
C LEU A 41 11.60 -7.70 1.05
N ALA A 42 11.51 -6.37 1.15
CA ALA A 42 12.35 -5.48 0.33
C ALA A 42 13.85 -5.66 0.62
N THR A 43 14.21 -5.92 1.87
CA THR A 43 15.61 -6.20 2.27
C THR A 43 16.11 -7.51 1.69
N ASP A 44 15.28 -8.55 1.70
CA ASP A 44 15.60 -9.86 1.13
C ASP A 44 15.74 -9.78 -0.40
N ILE A 45 14.84 -9.08 -1.07
CA ILE A 45 14.93 -8.82 -2.52
C ILE A 45 16.24 -8.07 -2.84
N GLY A 46 16.55 -6.99 -2.10
CA GLY A 46 17.79 -6.25 -2.33
C GLY A 46 19.05 -7.08 -2.08
N SER A 47 18.99 -8.04 -1.16
CA SER A 47 20.08 -8.98 -0.93
C SER A 47 20.21 -9.98 -2.07
N TYR A 48 19.09 -10.51 -2.57
CA TYR A 48 19.07 -11.37 -3.76
C TYR A 48 19.62 -10.65 -5.00
N GLU A 49 19.20 -9.40 -5.24
CA GLU A 49 19.64 -8.61 -6.40
C GLU A 49 21.15 -8.31 -6.39
N ARG A 50 21.75 -8.10 -5.21
CA ARG A 50 23.20 -7.93 -5.09
C ARG A 50 23.98 -9.17 -5.54
N THR A 51 23.41 -10.35 -5.34
CA THR A 51 24.05 -11.61 -5.69
C THR A 51 23.74 -12.05 -7.13
N ASN A 52 22.53 -11.80 -7.62
CA ASN A 52 22.01 -12.38 -8.87
C ASN A 52 21.79 -11.34 -9.98
N GLY A 53 22.03 -10.06 -9.68
CA GLY A 53 21.69 -8.94 -10.57
C GLY A 53 20.26 -8.42 -10.36
N PRO A 54 19.95 -7.24 -10.90
CA PRO A 54 18.66 -6.58 -10.71
C PRO A 54 17.51 -7.35 -11.34
N ILE A 55 16.35 -7.34 -10.68
CA ILE A 55 15.11 -7.89 -11.22
C ILE A 55 14.50 -6.85 -12.17
N ALA A 56 14.61 -7.08 -13.48
CA ALA A 56 14.13 -6.14 -14.51
C ALA A 56 12.59 -5.94 -14.49
N THR A 57 11.85 -6.88 -13.92
CA THR A 57 10.40 -6.86 -13.79
C THR A 57 9.97 -6.08 -12.55
N GLY A 58 9.42 -4.87 -12.74
CA GLY A 58 8.71 -4.18 -11.65
C GLY A 58 8.73 -2.66 -11.66
N THR A 59 9.62 -2.02 -12.43
CA THR A 59 9.79 -0.55 -12.39
C THR A 59 8.50 0.22 -12.69
N PRO A 60 7.70 -0.12 -13.73
CA PRO A 60 6.43 0.55 -14.00
C PRO A 60 5.37 0.30 -12.92
N ASN A 61 5.34 -0.91 -12.35
CA ASN A 61 4.38 -1.29 -11.32
C ASN A 61 4.70 -0.59 -9.99
N LEU A 62 5.97 -0.54 -9.60
CA LEU A 62 6.45 0.22 -8.45
C LEU A 62 6.17 1.72 -8.61
N ALA A 63 6.36 2.28 -9.81
CA ALA A 63 6.01 3.67 -10.09
C ALA A 63 4.49 3.92 -9.96
N ALA A 64 3.65 3.00 -10.44
CA ALA A 64 2.21 3.09 -10.26
C ALA A 64 1.78 3.02 -8.78
N ILE A 65 2.37 2.11 -8.01
CA ILE A 65 2.14 2.00 -6.56
C ILE A 65 2.55 3.29 -5.84
N LYS A 66 3.74 3.83 -6.12
CA LYS A 66 4.20 5.11 -5.54
C LYS A 66 3.25 6.27 -5.84
N ARG A 67 2.73 6.36 -7.07
CA ARG A 67 1.73 7.38 -7.43
C ARG A 67 0.42 7.23 -6.66
N GLY A 68 -0.08 6.00 -6.49
CA GLY A 68 -1.29 5.72 -5.70
C GLY A 68 -1.13 6.02 -4.21
N LEU A 69 0.07 5.79 -3.66
CA LEU A 69 0.39 6.17 -2.28
C LEU A 69 0.46 7.70 -2.12
N ALA A 70 1.13 8.40 -3.05
CA ALA A 70 1.28 9.85 -3.03
C ALA A 70 -0.05 10.61 -3.22
N SER A 71 -1.04 10.01 -3.90
CA SER A 71 -2.37 10.62 -4.07
C SER A 71 -3.29 10.48 -2.86
N GLY A 72 -2.81 9.95 -1.72
CA GLY A 72 -3.58 9.88 -0.47
C GLY A 72 -4.67 8.80 -0.44
N GLN A 73 -4.66 7.84 -1.38
CA GLN A 73 -5.61 6.72 -1.35
C GLN A 73 -5.34 5.73 -0.20
N VAL A 74 -4.19 5.84 0.47
CA VAL A 74 -3.86 5.09 1.69
C VAL A 74 -3.82 6.06 2.87
N VAL A 75 -4.94 6.19 3.57
CA VAL A 75 -5.05 7.03 4.76
C VAL A 75 -4.78 6.19 6.00
N SER A 76 -3.69 6.48 6.71
CA SER A 76 -3.46 5.93 8.05
C SER A 76 -4.57 6.40 8.99
N LEU A 77 -5.16 5.49 9.76
CA LEU A 77 -6.15 5.83 10.79
C LEU A 77 -5.53 6.68 11.91
N ALA A 78 -4.21 6.61 12.12
CA ALA A 78 -3.48 7.46 13.04
C ALA A 78 -3.42 8.92 12.57
N ASP A 79 -3.23 9.17 11.28
CA ASP A 79 -3.26 10.52 10.70
C ASP A 79 -4.65 11.14 10.80
N ARG A 80 -5.71 10.33 10.71
CA ARG A 80 -7.10 10.80 10.86
C ARG A 80 -7.40 11.39 12.24
N ARG A 81 -6.65 11.04 13.28
CA ARG A 81 -6.82 11.63 14.63
C ARG A 81 -6.15 13.00 14.77
N MET A 82 -5.12 13.28 13.96
CA MET A 82 -4.46 14.59 13.87
C MET A 82 -5.28 15.57 13.01
N SER A 83 -5.97 15.09 11.98
CA SER A 83 -6.72 15.90 11.02
C SER A 83 -8.14 16.29 11.45
N ARG A 84 -8.39 16.56 12.75
CA ARG A 84 -9.69 17.10 13.19
C ARG A 84 -10.00 18.52 12.66
N ASP A 85 -9.03 19.16 12.00
CA ASP A 85 -9.17 20.45 11.33
C ASP A 85 -9.22 20.36 9.79
N PHE A 86 -9.23 19.16 9.19
CA PHE A 86 -9.40 19.05 7.74
C PHE A 86 -10.88 18.93 7.39
N THR A 87 -11.51 20.08 7.12
CA THR A 87 -12.78 20.13 6.38
C THR A 87 -12.45 19.87 4.90
N PRO A 88 -12.93 18.78 4.28
CA PRO A 88 -12.84 18.64 2.84
C PRO A 88 -13.75 19.72 2.24
N ASP A 89 -13.17 20.60 1.43
CA ASP A 89 -13.92 21.45 0.53
C ASP A 89 -14.54 20.54 -0.54
N ASP A 90 -15.79 20.11 -0.28
CA ASP A 90 -16.61 19.42 -1.27
C ASP A 90 -16.98 20.46 -2.33
N GLY A 91 -16.10 20.59 -3.33
CA GLY A 91 -16.18 21.54 -4.44
C GLY A 91 -17.61 21.79 -4.91
N GLY A 92 -18.20 22.84 -4.36
CA GLY A 92 -19.58 23.23 -4.59
C GLY A 92 -19.77 23.70 -6.02
N ASP A 93 -20.79 23.14 -6.65
CA ASP A 93 -21.38 23.54 -7.92
C ASP A 93 -21.33 25.06 -8.14
N ALA A 94 -20.63 25.48 -9.19
CA ALA A 94 -20.87 26.78 -9.80
C ALA A 94 -22.16 26.68 -10.62
N ALA A 95 -23.25 27.21 -10.02
CA ALA A 95 -24.49 27.57 -10.69
C ALA A 95 -24.28 28.68 -11.74
#